data_AF-A0A9Q7FB42-F1
#
_entry.id   AF-A0A9Q7FB42-F1
#
_cell.length_a   1.000
_cell.length_b   1.000
_cell.length_c   1.000
_cell.angle_alpha   90.00
_cell.angle_beta   90.00
_cell.angle_gamma   90.00
#
_symmetry.space_group_name_H-M   'P 1'
#
loop_
_entity.id
_entity.type
_entity.pdbx_description
1 polymer ?
#
loop_
_entity_poly.entity_id
_entity_poly.type
_entity_poly.pdbx_seq_one_letter_code
_entity_poly.pdbx_strand_id
1 'polypeptide(L)' 'MTAQAATSTTARERRVPVALRGANVTETFRDNLFDAANRAGMTANEYVLQAAAEKLKASGRQFSGLFRPGDISMGAH' A
#
# COMPACT_ATOMS: atom_id res chain seq x y z
N MET A 1 36.83 -27.55 8.08
CA MET A 1 36.12 -26.25 8.05
C MET A 1 34.93 -26.37 7.12
N THR A 2 33.75 -26.70 7.63
CA THR A 2 32.52 -26.79 6.82
C THR A 2 31.69 -25.53 7.06
N ALA A 3 31.71 -24.62 6.08
CA ALA A 3 30.85 -23.43 6.09
C ALA A 3 29.43 -23.86 5.69
N GLN A 4 28.49 -23.77 6.64
CA GLN A 4 27.07 -23.86 6.34
C GLN A 4 26.62 -22.51 5.78
N ALA A 5 26.31 -22.48 4.48
CA ALA A 5 25.62 -21.36 3.87
C ALA A 5 24.17 -21.34 4.39
N ALA A 6 23.88 -20.43 5.32
CA ALA A 6 22.52 -20.15 5.75
C ALA A 6 21.79 -19.40 4.63
N THR A 7 21.22 -20.13 3.67
CA THR A 7 20.19 -19.59 2.78
C THR A 7 18.93 -19.37 3.60
N SER A 8 18.86 -18.20 4.26
CA SER A 8 17.60 -17.71 4.82
C SER A 8 16.73 -17.29 3.64
N THR A 9 15.90 -18.20 3.17
CA THR A 9 14.79 -17.88 2.27
C THR A 9 13.90 -16.90 3.04
N THR A 10 14.01 -15.60 2.78
CA THR A 10 13.08 -14.59 3.30
C THR A 10 11.68 -15.07 3.01
N ALA A 11 10.94 -15.44 4.05
CA ALA A 11 9.58 -15.93 3.91
C ALA A 11 8.79 -14.88 3.12
N ARG A 12 8.21 -15.30 1.99
CA ARG A 12 7.44 -14.41 1.12
C ARG A 12 6.34 -13.79 1.95
N GLU A 13 6.33 -12.47 2.05
CA GLU A 13 5.39 -11.77 2.91
C GLU A 13 3.95 -12.09 2.54
N ARG A 14 3.14 -12.38 3.56
CA ARG A 14 1.76 -12.82 3.38
C ARG A 14 0.87 -11.63 3.07
N ARG A 15 0.09 -11.72 1.98
CA ARG A 15 -0.99 -10.78 1.69
C ARG A 15 -2.18 -11.05 2.60
N VAL A 16 -2.75 -9.98 3.16
CA VAL A 16 -3.94 -10.03 4.01
C VAL A 16 -5.00 -9.06 3.46
N PRO A 17 -6.28 -9.45 3.44
CA PRO A 17 -7.35 -8.55 3.02
C PRO A 17 -7.55 -7.45 4.07
N VAL A 18 -7.91 -6.25 3.62
CA VAL A 18 -8.39 -5.16 4.47
C VAL A 18 -9.85 -4.88 4.12
N ALA A 19 -10.70 -4.81 5.13
CA ALA A 19 -12.11 -4.43 4.99
C ALA A 19 -12.42 -3.32 5.99
N LEU A 20 -12.60 -2.10 5.50
CA LEU A 20 -12.98 -0.96 6.33
C LEU A 20 -14.50 -0.97 6.53
N ARG A 21 -14.96 -1.37 7.72
CA ARG A 21 -16.39 -1.39 8.04
C ARG A 21 -16.90 0.04 8.29
N GLY A 22 -18.10 0.35 7.78
CA GLY A 22 -18.83 1.58 8.11
C GLY A 22 -18.51 2.81 7.26
N ALA A 23 -17.92 2.65 6.08
CA ALA A 23 -17.62 3.78 5.21
C ALA A 23 -18.90 4.37 4.58
N ASN A 24 -19.40 5.46 5.15
CA ASN A 24 -20.33 6.39 4.50
C ASN A 24 -19.60 7.72 4.32
N VAL A 25 -19.54 8.21 3.09
CA VAL A 25 -18.87 9.46 2.72
C VAL A 25 -19.89 10.41 2.09
N THR A 26 -19.55 11.70 2.01
CA THR A 26 -20.38 12.65 1.26
C THR A 26 -20.38 12.29 -0.22
N GLU A 27 -21.48 12.59 -0.91
CA GLU A 27 -21.64 12.32 -2.35
C GLU A 27 -20.53 12.97 -3.18
N THR A 28 -20.27 14.26 -2.93
CA THR A 28 -19.21 14.99 -3.64
C THR A 28 -17.82 14.39 -3.41
N PHE A 29 -17.54 13.87 -2.21
CA PHE A 29 -16.28 13.16 -1.97
C PHE A 29 -16.21 11.86 -2.76
N ARG A 30 -17.30 11.09 -2.80
CA ARG A 30 -17.38 9.86 -3.59
C ARG A 30 -17.06 10.16 -5.06
N ASP A 31 -17.69 11.17 -5.64
CA ASP A 31 -17.50 11.52 -7.05
C ASP A 31 -16.04 11.93 -7.35
N ASN A 32 -15.47 12.78 -6.49
CA ASN A 32 -14.08 13.20 -6.62
C ASN A 32 -13.10 12.03 -6.44
N LEU A 33 -13.40 11.10 -5.52
CA LEU A 33 -12.58 9.90 -5.32
C LEU A 33 -12.56 9.02 -6.59
N PHE A 34 -13.73 8.77 -7.19
CA PHE A 34 -13.80 7.95 -8.39
C PHE A 34 -13.18 8.65 -9.60
N ASP A 35 -13.40 9.96 -9.78
CA ASP A 35 -12.74 10.74 -10.85
C ASP A 35 -11.21 10.72 -10.70
N ALA A 36 -10.70 10.97 -9.50
CA ALA A 36 -9.25 10.95 -9.23
C ALA A 36 -8.64 9.56 -9.45
N ALA A 37 -9.30 8.50 -8.98
CA ALA A 37 -8.87 7.12 -9.20
C ALA A 37 -8.83 6.77 -10.69
N ASN A 38 -9.87 7.13 -11.44
CA ASN A 38 -9.94 6.90 -12.89
C ASN A 38 -8.83 7.64 -13.65
N ARG A 39 -8.56 8.91 -13.31
CA ARG A 39 -7.46 9.68 -13.92
C ARG A 39 -6.09 9.10 -13.61
N ALA A 40 -5.92 8.48 -12.44
CA ALA A 40 -4.70 7.78 -12.05
C ALA A 40 -4.59 6.36 -12.68
N GLY A 41 -5.62 5.89 -13.40
CA GLY A 41 -5.67 4.52 -13.91
C GLY A 41 -5.75 3.46 -12.81
N MET A 42 -6.33 3.80 -11.66
CA MET A 42 -6.43 2.95 -10.47
C MET A 42 -7.89 2.66 -10.12
N THR A 43 -8.14 1.52 -9.48
CA THR A 43 -9.42 1.32 -8.78
C THR A 43 -9.51 2.24 -7.56
N ALA A 44 -10.71 2.58 -7.11
CA ALA A 44 -10.90 3.38 -5.90
C ALA A 44 -10.21 2.75 -4.68
N ASN A 45 -10.21 1.41 -4.57
CA ASN A 45 -9.52 0.68 -3.50
C ASN A 45 -8.00 0.86 -3.58
N GLU A 46 -7.40 0.76 -4.77
CA GLU A 46 -5.97 0.99 -4.94
C GLU A 46 -5.59 2.43 -4.60
N TYR A 47 -6.39 3.39 -5.08
CA TYR A 47 -6.18 4.81 -4.84
C TYR A 47 -6.17 5.15 -3.34
N VAL A 48 -7.17 4.68 -2.57
CA VAL A 48 -7.22 4.95 -1.12
C VAL A 48 -6.12 4.24 -0.35
N LEU A 49 -5.75 3.03 -0.76
CA LEU A 49 -4.66 2.27 -0.13
C LEU A 49 -3.31 2.95 -0.38
N GLN A 50 -3.08 3.47 -1.59
CA GLN A 50 -1.90 4.23 -1.96
C GLN A 50 -1.79 5.51 -1.12
N ALA A 51 -2.85 6.32 -1.08
CA ALA A 51 -2.89 7.54 -0.28
C ALA A 51 -2.70 7.27 1.22
N ALA A 52 -3.29 6.20 1.74
CA ALA A 52 -3.09 5.78 3.12
C ALA A 52 -1.62 5.39 3.37
N ALA A 53 -1.01 4.62 2.48
CA ALA A 53 0.37 4.18 2.62
C ALA A 53 1.37 5.34 2.57
N GLU A 54 1.16 6.32 1.69
CA GLU A 54 1.93 7.58 1.66
C GLU A 54 1.84 8.32 2.99
N LYS A 55 0.63 8.48 3.53
CA LYS A 55 0.41 9.12 4.83
C LYS A 55 1.09 8.35 5.98
N LEU A 56 1.04 7.01 5.96
CA LEU A 56 1.70 6.18 6.96
C LEU A 56 3.23 6.33 6.88
N LYS A 57 3.82 6.35 5.67
CA LYS A 57 5.27 6.59 5.48
C LYS A 57 5.68 7.98 5.96
N ALA A 58 4.92 9.01 5.61
CA ALA A 58 5.15 10.38 6.08
C ALA A 58 5.09 10.49 7.61
N SER A 59 4.30 9.63 8.28
CA SER A 59 4.25 9.53 9.75
C SER A 59 5.37 8.67 10.38
N GLY A 60 6.33 8.19 9.59
CA GLY A 60 7.47 7.40 10.07
C GLY A 60 7.20 5.90 10.25
N ARG A 61 6.04 5.39 9.77
CA ARG A 61 5.73 3.96 9.87
C ARG A 61 6.53 3.14 8.87
N GLN A 62 7.00 1.97 9.32
CA GLN A 62 7.75 1.04 8.51
C GLN A 62 6.86 -0.15 8.12
N PHE A 63 6.87 -0.44 6.83
CA PHE A 63 6.29 -1.63 6.21
C PHE A 63 7.04 -1.86 4.89
N SER A 64 7.11 -3.12 4.50
CA SER A 64 7.84 -3.63 3.33
C SER A 64 7.30 -3.12 1.98
N GLY A 65 6.01 -2.82 1.89
CA GLY A 65 5.30 -2.36 0.70
C GLY A 65 3.79 -2.42 0.91
N LEU A 66 3.01 -2.02 -0.10
CA LEU A 66 1.55 -1.95 -0.04
C LEU A 66 0.88 -3.21 -0.64
N PHE A 67 1.13 -3.48 -1.92
CA PHE A 67 0.65 -4.66 -2.64
C PHE A 67 1.74 -5.71 -2.85
N ARG A 68 3.01 -5.25 -2.90
CA ARG A 68 4.22 -6.05 -3.04
C ARG A 68 5.35 -5.40 -2.26
N PRO A 69 6.29 -6.17 -1.68
CA PRO A 69 7.49 -5.58 -1.09
C PRO A 69 8.21 -4.66 -2.11
N GLY A 70 8.53 -3.44 -1.68
CA GLY A 70 9.27 -2.43 -2.45
C GLY A 70 8.45 -1.56 -3.41
N ASP A 71 7.14 -1.78 -3.58
CA ASP A 71 6.30 -1.00 -4.49
C ASP A 71 6.11 0.48 -4.10
N ILE A 72 6.20 0.77 -2.80
CA ILE A 72 6.27 2.12 -2.26
C ILE A 72 7.72 2.41 -1.88
N SER A 73 8.48 2.81 -2.90
CA SER A 73 9.80 3.42 -2.72
C SER A 73 9.62 4.93 -2.76
N MET A 74 10.00 5.59 -1.66
CA MET A 74 9.99 7.05 -1.60
C MET A 74 10.97 7.58 -2.63
N GLY A 75 10.48 8.22 -3.68
CA GLY A 75 11.29 9.15 -4.45
C GLY A 75 11.63 10.31 -3.52
N ALA A 76 12.86 10.31 -2.99
CA ALA A 76 13.49 11.52 -2.52
C ALA A 76 13.71 12.41 -3.75
N HIS A 77 12.85 13.41 -3.91
CA HIS A 77 13.12 14.59 -4.71
C HIS A 77 12.75 15.82 -3.89
#